data_AF-A0A1B1YWS2-F1
#
_entry.id   AF-A0A1B1YWS2-F1
#
_cell.length_a   1.000
_cell.length_b   1.000
_cell.length_c   1.000
_cell.angle_alpha   90.00
_cell.angle_beta   90.00
_cell.angle_gamma   90.00
#
_symmetry.space_group_name_H-M   'P 1'
#
loop_
_entity.id
_entity.type
_entity.pdbx_description
1 polymer ?
#
loop_
_entity_poly.entity_id
_entity_poly.type
_entity_poly.pdbx_seq_one_letter_code
_entity_poly.pdbx_strand_id
1 'polypeptide(L)'
;MFYKLVAVTLFVSFIAMSTSGLLMFFIERPSFTIQMHPVHKLFGLVMVAAMTAHIALNFRALRNYVRARAVALTGGALVALLVVLYAVAINNELPPEIAQPLDALGAQAE
;
A
#
# COMPACT_ATOMS: atom_id res chain seq x y z
N MET A 1 -5.74 21.40 15.43
CA MET A 1 -4.74 20.41 15.91
C MET A 1 -4.92 19.06 15.20
N PHE A 2 -6.12 18.49 15.19
CA PHE A 2 -6.44 17.18 14.57
C PHE A 2 -5.92 16.99 13.13
N TYR A 3 -6.19 17.92 12.21
CA TYR A 3 -5.70 17.86 10.82
C TYR A 3 -4.16 17.72 10.72
N LYS A 4 -3.42 18.39 11.62
CA LYS A 4 -1.95 18.33 11.66
C LYS A 4 -1.48 16.96 12.13
N LEU A 5 -2.14 16.38 13.12
CA LEU A 5 -1.85 15.03 13.59
C LEU A 5 -2.10 13.99 12.49
N VAL A 6 -3.25 14.06 11.80
CA VAL A 6 -3.56 13.17 10.66
C VAL A 6 -2.50 13.28 9.57
N ALA A 7 -2.08 14.50 9.21
CA ALA A 7 -1.05 14.71 8.20
C ALA A 7 0.33 14.15 8.62
N VAL A 8 0.74 14.37 9.88
CA VAL A 8 2.00 13.81 10.40
C VAL A 8 1.95 12.28 10.47
N THR A 9 0.83 11.70 10.91
CA THR A 9 0.63 10.24 10.91
C THR A 9 0.71 9.68 9.50
N LEU A 10 0.07 10.32 8.52
CA LEU A 10 0.15 9.91 7.12
C LEU A 10 1.59 10.00 6.59
N PHE A 11 2.32 11.07 6.92
CA PHE A 11 3.71 11.23 6.50
C PHE A 11 4.64 10.15 7.09
N VAL A 12 4.55 9.90 8.40
CA VAL A 12 5.38 8.89 9.06
C VAL A 12 5.05 7.48 8.55
N SER A 13 3.77 7.16 8.39
CA SER A 13 3.35 5.86 7.86
C SER A 13 3.75 5.66 6.40
N PHE A 14 3.69 6.71 5.57
CA PHE A 14 4.19 6.68 4.20
C PHE A 14 5.69 6.36 4.14
N ILE A 15 6.51 6.99 4.99
CA ILE A 15 7.94 6.67 5.08
C ILE A 15 8.14 5.21 5.47
N ALA A 16 7.46 4.74 6.52
CA ALA A 16 7.58 3.37 7.00
C ALA A 16 7.21 2.36 5.91
N MET A 17 6.11 2.58 5.18
CA MET A 17 5.66 1.73 4.09
C MET A 17 6.63 1.71 2.91
N SER A 18 7.09 2.89 2.50
CA SER A 18 7.99 3.03 1.35
C SER A 18 9.34 2.38 1.63
N THR A 19 9.94 2.63 2.79
CA THR A 19 11.26 2.08 3.12
C THR A 19 11.19 0.59 3.41
N SER A 20 10.20 0.10 4.16
CA SER A 20 10.06 -1.33 4.41
C SER A 20 9.77 -2.11 3.12
N GLY A 21 8.93 -1.58 2.23
CA GLY A 21 8.69 -2.17 0.91
C GLY A 21 9.95 -2.23 0.05
N LEU A 22 10.72 -1.12 -0.01
CA LEU A 22 11.99 -1.09 -0.73
C LEU A 22 13.03 -2.03 -0.13
N LEU A 23 13.11 -2.15 1.19
CA LEU A 23 14.02 -3.10 1.84
C LEU A 23 13.67 -4.54 1.49
N MET A 24 12.38 -4.90 1.50
CA MET A 24 11.94 -6.24 1.07
C MET A 24 12.25 -6.48 -0.40
N PHE A 25 12.07 -5.46 -1.25
CA PHE A 25 12.38 -5.52 -2.67
C PHE A 25 13.88 -5.68 -2.96
N PHE A 26 14.77 -4.97 -2.27
CA PHE A 26 16.22 -5.02 -2.56
C PHE A 26 16.94 -6.19 -1.89
N ILE A 27 16.48 -6.66 -0.74
CA ILE A 27 17.13 -7.78 -0.03
C ILE A 27 16.72 -9.12 -0.66
N GLU A 28 15.53 -9.20 -1.25
CA GLU A 28 15.03 -10.37 -2.01
C GLU A 28 15.13 -11.71 -1.25
N ARG A 29 15.02 -11.67 0.09
CA ARG A 29 15.02 -12.87 0.94
C ARG A 29 13.62 -13.10 1.54
N PRO A 30 13.00 -14.28 1.34
CA PRO A 30 11.71 -14.59 1.95
C PRO A 30 11.73 -14.48 3.48
N SER A 31 12.81 -14.92 4.13
CA SER A 31 12.96 -14.81 5.59
C SER A 31 12.98 -13.37 6.10
N PHE A 32 13.65 -12.47 5.39
CA PHE A 32 13.66 -11.04 5.72
C PHE A 32 12.30 -10.40 5.45
N THR A 33 11.63 -10.80 4.36
CA THR A 33 10.28 -10.33 4.03
C THR A 33 9.30 -10.71 5.14
N ILE A 34 9.34 -11.95 5.63
CA ILE A 34 8.53 -12.41 6.77
C ILE A 34 8.84 -11.61 8.04
N GLN A 35 10.12 -11.35 8.35
CA GLN A 35 10.50 -10.53 9.51
C GLN A 35 9.99 -9.09 9.44
N MET A 36 10.00 -8.49 8.25
CA MET A 36 9.53 -7.12 8.02
C MET A 36 8.00 -7.03 7.83
N HIS A 37 7.34 -8.15 7.53
CA HIS A 37 5.92 -8.19 7.21
C HIS A 37 5.02 -7.60 8.31
N PRO A 38 5.21 -7.88 9.63
CA PRO A 38 4.40 -7.26 10.68
C PRO A 38 4.50 -5.72 10.68
N VAL A 39 5.71 -5.18 10.48
CA VAL A 39 5.94 -3.73 10.43
C VAL A 39 5.22 -3.12 9.22
N HIS A 40 5.41 -3.72 8.04
CA HIS A 40 4.77 -3.27 6.80
C HIS A 40 3.24 -3.34 6.89
N LYS A 41 2.69 -4.43 7.43
CA LYS A 41 1.24 -4.63 7.59
C LYS A 41 0.62 -3.63 8.57
N LEU A 42 1.26 -3.41 9.72
CA LEU A 42 0.77 -2.48 10.74
C LEU A 42 0.79 -1.02 10.23
N PHE A 43 1.92 -0.56 9.70
CA PHE A 43 2.00 0.80 9.16
C PHE A 43 1.15 0.96 7.90
N GLY A 44 0.91 -0.11 7.14
CA GLY A 44 -0.04 -0.11 6.03
C GLY A 44 -1.46 0.19 6.49
N LEU A 45 -1.91 -0.45 7.57
CA LEU A 45 -3.22 -0.19 8.16
C LEU A 45 -3.33 1.24 8.72
N VAL A 46 -2.28 1.70 9.42
CA VAL A 46 -2.20 3.10 9.91
C VAL A 46 -2.26 4.08 8.73
N MET A 47 -1.53 3.80 7.65
CA MET A 47 -1.51 4.64 6.45
C MET A 47 -2.89 4.71 5.79
N VAL A 48 -3.60 3.58 5.66
CA VAL A 48 -4.97 3.56 5.10
C VAL A 48 -5.93 4.39 5.94
N ALA A 49 -5.90 4.24 7.26
CA ALA A 49 -6.76 5.02 8.15
C ALA A 49 -6.43 6.52 8.09
N ALA A 50 -5.14 6.88 8.15
CA ALA A 50 -4.67 8.26 8.08
C ALA A 50 -4.97 8.89 6.71
N MET A 51 -4.77 8.15 5.62
CA MET A 51 -5.08 8.60 4.26
C MET A 51 -6.57 8.85 4.08
N THR A 52 -7.42 7.93 4.57
CA THR A 52 -8.88 8.09 4.51
C THR A 52 -9.33 9.34 5.27
N ALA A 53 -8.83 9.54 6.48
CA ALA A 53 -9.08 10.75 7.26
C ALA A 53 -8.55 12.00 6.53
N HIS A 54 -7.34 11.95 5.99
CA HIS A 54 -6.72 13.07 5.30
C HIS A 54 -7.52 13.49 4.06
N ILE A 55 -7.99 12.53 3.26
CA ILE A 55 -8.84 12.77 2.09
C ILE A 55 -10.20 13.34 2.52
N ALA A 56 -10.87 12.74 3.51
CA ALA A 56 -12.17 13.21 3.97
C ALA A 56 -12.11 14.66 4.47
N LEU A 57 -11.09 14.98 5.25
CA LEU A 57 -10.85 16.31 5.80
C LEU A 57 -10.45 17.35 4.74
N ASN A 58 -9.83 16.93 3.63
CA ASN A 58 -9.36 17.80 2.56
C ASN A 58 -10.10 17.59 1.23
N PHE A 59 -11.29 16.98 1.26
CA PHE A 59 -12.01 16.53 0.07
C PHE A 59 -12.30 17.67 -0.93
N ARG A 60 -12.65 18.86 -0.42
CA ARG A 60 -12.93 20.03 -1.26
C ARG A 60 -11.70 20.46 -2.08
N ALA A 61 -10.52 20.45 -1.47
CA ALA A 61 -9.27 20.77 -2.15
C ALA A 61 -8.93 19.72 -3.20
N LEU A 62 -9.02 18.43 -2.84
CA LEU A 62 -8.80 17.31 -3.77
C LEU A 62 -9.73 17.38 -4.98
N ARG A 63 -11.02 17.62 -4.75
CA ARG A 63 -12.03 17.80 -5.81
C ARG A 63 -11.66 18.94 -6.76
N ASN A 64 -11.06 20.03 -6.26
CA ASN A 64 -10.64 21.13 -7.11
C ASN A 64 -9.42 20.77 -7.96
N TYR A 65 -8.47 19.98 -7.44
CA TYR A 65 -7.32 19.52 -8.23
C TYR A 65 -7.74 18.62 -9.40
N VAL A 66 -8.66 17.68 -9.17
CA VAL A 66 -9.11 16.75 -10.21
C VAL A 66 -10.03 17.37 -11.26
N ARG A 67 -10.40 18.66 -11.13
CA ARG A 67 -11.13 19.38 -12.20
C ARG A 67 -10.22 19.75 -13.36
N ALA A 68 -8.92 19.86 -13.15
CA ALA A 68 -7.98 20.11 -14.23
C ALA A 68 -7.93 18.88 -15.14
N ARG A 69 -8.21 19.04 -16.44
CA ARG A 69 -8.29 17.94 -17.42
C ARG A 69 -7.05 17.06 -17.39
N ALA A 70 -5.86 17.64 -17.33
CA ALA A 70 -4.61 16.90 -17.25
C ALA A 70 -4.54 16.01 -15.99
N VAL A 71 -4.90 16.55 -14.82
CA VAL A 71 -4.90 15.80 -13.56
C VAL A 71 -5.94 14.68 -13.59
N ALA A 72 -7.13 14.94 -14.12
CA ALA A 72 -8.18 13.93 -14.27
C ALA A 72 -7.75 12.77 -15.17
N LEU A 73 -7.15 13.07 -16.32
CA LEU A 73 -6.65 12.06 -17.26
C LEU A 73 -5.53 11.23 -16.65
N THR A 74 -4.52 11.88 -16.05
CA THR A 74 -3.40 11.19 -15.41
C THR A 74 -3.88 10.33 -14.25
N GLY A 75 -4.73 10.87 -13.37
CA GLY A 75 -5.30 10.12 -12.25
C GLY A 75 -6.12 8.93 -12.71
N GLY A 76 -6.98 9.11 -13.72
CA GLY A 76 -7.77 8.04 -14.32
C GLY A 76 -6.90 6.94 -14.93
N ALA A 77 -5.84 7.30 -15.65
CA ALA A 77 -4.90 6.35 -16.22
C ALA A 77 -4.16 5.54 -15.14
N LEU A 78 -3.73 6.19 -14.05
CA LEU A 78 -3.07 5.51 -12.93
C LEU A 78 -4.02 4.54 -12.21
N VAL A 79 -5.28 4.92 -12.02
CA VAL A 79 -6.30 4.01 -11.45
C VAL A 79 -6.57 2.84 -12.38
N ALA A 80 -6.69 3.07 -13.68
CA ALA A 80 -6.88 2.00 -14.66
C ALA A 80 -5.69 1.02 -14.65
N LEU A 81 -4.47 1.54 -14.64
CA LEU A 81 -3.25 0.74 -14.53
C LEU A 81 -3.25 -0.08 -13.23
N LEU A 82 -3.59 0.53 -12.09
CA LEU A 82 -3.69 -0.16 -10.80
C LEU A 82 -4.65 -1.35 -10.88
N VAL A 83 -5.86 -1.15 -11.43
CA VAL A 83 -6.86 -2.20 -11.58
C VAL A 83 -6.35 -3.34 -12.46
N VAL A 84 -5.70 -3.00 -13.59
CA VAL A 84 -5.11 -4.01 -14.49
C VAL A 84 -4.02 -4.81 -13.78
N LEU A 85 -3.12 -4.17 -13.03
CA LEU A 85 -2.06 -4.85 -12.31
C LEU A 85 -2.61 -5.80 -11.22
N TYR A 86 -3.68 -5.40 -10.52
CA TYR A 86 -4.37 -6.28 -9.59
C TYR A 86 -5.01 -7.49 -10.29
N ALA A 87 -5.66 -7.27 -11.44
CA ALA A 87 -6.24 -8.36 -12.21
C ALA A 87 -5.17 -9.34 -12.70
N VAL A 88 -4.02 -8.85 -13.15
CA VAL A 88 -2.87 -9.69 -13.54
C VAL A 88 -2.36 -10.50 -12.35
N ALA A 89 -2.19 -9.88 -11.19
CA ALA A 89 -1.70 -10.57 -9.99
C ALA A 89 -2.66 -11.67 -9.52
N ILE A 90 -3.96 -11.39 -9.49
CA ILE A 90 -4.99 -12.37 -9.07
C ILE A 90 -5.08 -13.53 -10.08
N ASN A 91 -4.92 -13.27 -11.37
CA ASN A 91 -5.01 -14.31 -12.40
C ASN A 91 -3.69 -15.09 -12.61
N ASN A 92 -2.61 -14.71 -11.91
CA ASN A 92 -1.32 -15.40 -11.97
C ASN A 92 -1.08 -16.19 -10.68
N GLU A 93 -1.99 -17.11 -10.40
CA GLU A 93 -1.94 -17.96 -9.20
C GLU A 93 -0.70 -18.87 -9.22
N LEU A 94 -0.09 -19.04 -8.05
CA LEU A 94 0.98 -20.01 -7.88
C LEU A 94 0.40 -21.44 -7.89
N PRO A 95 1.10 -22.43 -8.46
CA PRO A 95 0.71 -23.82 -8.36
C PRO A 95 0.48 -24.23 -6.89
N PRO A 96 -0.56 -25.02 -6.57
CA PRO A 96 -0.90 -25.39 -5.19
C PRO A 96 0.25 -26.06 -4.43
N GLU A 97 1.09 -26.83 -5.15
CA GLU A 97 2.28 -27.52 -4.65
C GLU A 97 3.33 -26.56 -4.06
N ILE A 98 3.35 -25.30 -4.51
CA ILE A 98 4.25 -24.25 -4.05
C ILE A 98 3.53 -23.34 -3.05
N ALA A 99 2.27 -23.00 -3.31
CA ALA A 99 1.49 -22.08 -2.47
C ALA A 99 1.26 -22.64 -1.05
N GLN A 100 0.78 -23.88 -0.93
CA GLN A 100 0.40 -24.45 0.37
C GLN A 100 1.57 -24.56 1.37
N PRO A 101 2.77 -25.04 0.97
CA PRO A 101 3.92 -25.05 1.88
C PRO A 101 4.36 -23.64 2.28
N LEU A 102 4.31 -22.66 1.38
CA LEU A 102 4.66 -21.27 1.67
C LEU A 102 3.68 -20.65 2.66
N ASP A 103 2.38 -20.87 2.47
CA ASP A 103 1.33 -20.40 3.38
C ASP A 103 1.48 -21.03 4.78
N ALA A 104 1.78 -22.33 4.84
CA ALA A 104 1.99 -23.04 6.10
C ALA A 104 3.24 -22.56 6.86
N LEU A 105 4.31 -22.19 6.14
CA LEU A 105 5.51 -21.59 6.73
C LEU A 105 5.26 -20.15 7.18
N GLY A 106 4.53 -19.37 6.39
CA GLY A 106 4.13 -18.01 6.74
C GLY A 106 3.27 -17.97 8.00
N ALA A 107 2.28 -18.87 8.10
CA ALA A 107 1.40 -18.97 9.26
C ALA A 107 2.10 -19.36 10.57
N GLN A 108 3.27 -19.99 10.51
CA GLN A 108 4.08 -20.30 11.70
C GLN A 108 4.99 -19.14 12.13
N ALA A 109 5.27 -18.20 11.22
CA ALA A 109 6.24 -17.15 11.42
C ALA A 109 5.61 -15.76 11.68
N GLU A 110 4.32 -15.58 11.36
CA GLU A 110 3.48 -14.45 11.80
C GLU A 110 2.84 -14.71 13.18
#